data_AF-A0A933E2U9-F1
#
_entry.id   AF-A0A933E2U9-F1
#
_cell.length_a   1.000
_cell.length_b   1.000
_cell.length_c   1.000
_cell.angle_alpha   90.00
_cell.angle_beta   90.00
_cell.angle_gamma   90.00
#
_symmetry.space_group_name_H-M   'P 1'
#
loop_
_entity.id
_entity.type
_entity.pdbx_description
1 polymer ?
#
loop_
_entity_poly.entity_id
_entity_poly.type
_entity_poly.pdbx_seq_one_letter_code
_entity_poly.pdbx_strand_id
1 'polypeptide(L)'
;MSMAAAKAKHPYDKYDHEMHNSFFESAEVSCEMCHADPDSYGNRKKVNRLGCHRCHNDPAPILPANPDCMLCHEAGIPKPQNHKTRWIAKHGSISKQAPETCKQCHPSTMFCMDCHKRRDTVQERMHTRNFRFYHSVEARANPRKCDSCHRVSFCQDCHAGKETSGR
;
A
#
# COMPACT_ATOMS: atom_id res chain seq x y z
N MET A 1 -33.60 6.23 -22.09
CA MET A 1 -33.47 5.28 -20.97
C MET A 1 -32.10 5.46 -20.35
N SER A 2 -32.00 6.20 -19.25
CA SER A 2 -30.72 6.40 -18.55
C SER A 2 -30.41 5.13 -17.76
N MET A 3 -29.30 4.47 -18.10
CA MET A 3 -28.79 3.34 -17.33
C MET A 3 -28.43 3.85 -15.94
N ALA A 4 -29.21 3.46 -14.92
CA ALA A 4 -28.85 3.71 -13.54
C ALA A 4 -27.49 3.05 -13.28
N ALA A 5 -26.50 3.83 -12.86
CA ALA A 5 -25.21 3.30 -12.46
C ALA A 5 -25.42 2.22 -11.40
N ALA A 6 -24.96 1.00 -11.66
CA ALA A 6 -25.01 -0.08 -10.68
C ALA A 6 -24.35 0.41 -9.39
N LYS A 7 -25.07 0.36 -8.27
CA LYS A 7 -24.51 0.72 -6.96
C LYS A 7 -23.25 -0.12 -6.73
N ALA A 8 -22.16 0.54 -6.37
CA ALA A 8 -20.93 -0.12 -5.98
C ALA A 8 -21.23 -1.18 -4.91
N LYS A 9 -20.83 -2.42 -5.15
CA LYS A 9 -21.02 -3.52 -4.21
C LYS A 9 -20.20 -3.23 -2.95
N HIS A 10 -20.86 -3.21 -1.81
CA HIS A 10 -20.21 -3.00 -0.53
C HIS A 10 -19.58 -4.34 -0.08
N PRO A 11 -18.43 -4.36 0.63
CA PRO A 11 -17.84 -5.61 1.15
C PRO A 11 -18.84 -6.54 1.85
N TYR A 12 -19.74 -5.98 2.66
CA TYR A 12 -20.83 -6.73 3.31
C TYR A 12 -21.82 -7.42 2.36
N ASP A 13 -21.95 -7.00 1.09
CA ASP A 13 -22.79 -7.69 0.09
C ASP A 13 -22.16 -9.02 -0.37
N LYS A 14 -20.89 -9.25 -0.07
CA LYS A 14 -20.13 -10.46 -0.38
C LYS A 14 -19.95 -11.38 0.82
N TYR A 15 -20.33 -10.92 2.01
CA TYR A 15 -20.16 -11.68 3.23
C TYR A 15 -21.18 -12.82 3.28
N ASP A 16 -20.69 -14.02 3.56
CA ASP A 16 -21.48 -15.24 3.71
C ASP A 16 -21.46 -15.69 5.18
N HIS A 17 -22.61 -15.58 5.86
CA HIS A 17 -22.73 -15.97 7.26
C HIS A 17 -22.58 -17.48 7.46
N GLU A 18 -23.09 -18.32 6.56
CA GLU A 18 -23.06 -19.77 6.69
C GLU A 18 -21.62 -20.28 6.60
N MET A 19 -20.89 -19.80 5.60
CA MET A 19 -19.48 -20.12 5.42
C MET A 19 -18.65 -19.69 6.64
N HIS A 20 -18.79 -18.45 7.11
CA HIS A 20 -18.00 -17.96 8.24
C HIS A 20 -18.37 -18.64 9.56
N ASN A 21 -19.64 -18.88 9.84
CA ASN A 21 -20.09 -19.54 11.07
C ASN A 21 -19.45 -20.92 11.22
N SER A 22 -19.32 -21.69 10.14
CA SER A 22 -18.68 -23.02 10.17
C SER A 22 -17.23 -22.97 10.68
N PHE A 23 -16.48 -21.91 10.37
CA PHE A 23 -15.13 -21.71 10.88
C PHE A 23 -15.11 -21.08 12.28
N PHE A 24 -16.05 -20.17 12.56
CA PHE A 24 -16.12 -19.44 13.82
C PHE A 24 -16.51 -20.31 15.01
N GLU A 25 -17.39 -21.28 14.79
CA GLU A 25 -17.73 -22.30 15.80
C GLU A 25 -16.49 -23.10 16.23
N SER A 26 -15.61 -23.44 15.27
CA SER A 26 -14.40 -24.23 15.56
C SER A 26 -13.33 -23.47 16.36
N ALA A 27 -13.37 -22.13 16.33
CA ALA A 27 -12.40 -21.27 16.99
C ALA A 27 -13.01 -20.38 18.08
N GLU A 28 -14.23 -20.71 18.54
CA GLU A 28 -14.95 -20.00 19.60
C GLU A 28 -15.02 -18.48 19.38
N VAL A 29 -15.15 -18.05 18.12
CA VAL A 29 -15.23 -16.63 17.76
C VAL A 29 -16.61 -16.10 18.14
N SER A 30 -16.66 -15.17 19.09
CA SER A 30 -17.92 -14.63 19.59
C SER A 30 -18.62 -13.72 18.56
N CYS A 31 -19.95 -13.79 18.54
CA CYS A 31 -20.82 -13.01 17.65
C CYS A 31 -20.62 -11.49 17.82
N GLU A 32 -20.28 -11.07 19.03
CA GLU A 32 -20.02 -9.68 19.42
C GLU A 32 -18.81 -9.07 18.70
N MET A 33 -17.91 -9.89 18.16
CA MET A 33 -16.80 -9.42 17.34
C MET A 33 -17.29 -8.62 16.13
N CYS A 34 -18.45 -9.00 15.60
CA CYS A 34 -19.12 -8.35 14.47
C CYS A 34 -20.37 -7.57 14.90
N HIS A 35 -21.15 -8.10 15.85
CA HIS A 35 -22.43 -7.53 16.30
C HIS A 35 -22.31 -6.94 17.71
N ALA A 36 -21.89 -5.68 17.81
CA ALA A 36 -21.70 -5.01 19.10
C ALA A 36 -23.00 -4.68 19.85
N ASP A 37 -24.14 -4.68 19.16
CA ASP A 37 -25.46 -4.40 19.74
C ASP A 37 -26.55 -5.26 19.09
N PRO A 38 -27.70 -5.50 19.77
CA PRO A 38 -28.80 -6.28 19.21
C PRO A 38 -29.35 -5.73 17.88
N ASP A 39 -29.32 -4.41 17.65
CA ASP A 39 -29.78 -3.84 16.39
C ASP A 39 -28.80 -4.13 15.23
N SER A 40 -27.54 -4.47 15.53
CA SER A 40 -26.55 -4.86 14.51
C SER A 40 -26.93 -6.14 13.78
N TYR A 41 -27.76 -7.01 14.36
CA TYR A 41 -28.23 -8.24 13.69
C TYR A 41 -29.23 -7.94 12.56
N GLY A 42 -30.02 -6.87 12.68
CA GLY A 42 -30.95 -6.42 11.64
C GLY A 42 -30.39 -5.31 10.74
N ASN A 43 -29.24 -4.73 11.09
CA ASN A 43 -28.73 -3.53 10.41
C ASN A 43 -27.22 -3.60 10.17
N ARG A 44 -26.86 -3.97 8.93
CA ARG A 44 -25.46 -4.01 8.45
C ARG A 44 -24.67 -2.71 8.64
N LYS A 45 -25.33 -1.56 8.80
CA LYS A 45 -24.63 -0.28 9.01
C LYS A 45 -24.05 -0.16 10.41
N LYS A 46 -24.59 -0.91 11.37
CA LYS A 46 -24.16 -0.95 12.78
C LYS A 46 -23.12 -2.03 13.08
N VAL A 47 -22.97 -3.01 12.18
CA VAL A 47 -21.93 -4.05 12.27
C VAL A 47 -20.53 -3.42 12.36
N ASN A 48 -19.68 -4.01 13.21
CA ASN A 48 -18.30 -3.60 13.38
C ASN A 48 -17.50 -3.82 12.08
N ARG A 49 -17.16 -2.74 11.38
CA ARG A 49 -16.40 -2.76 10.12
C ARG A 49 -14.98 -3.29 10.25
N LEU A 50 -14.41 -3.24 11.45
CA LEU A 50 -13.07 -3.78 11.70
C LEU A 50 -13.08 -5.27 12.03
N GLY A 51 -14.26 -5.88 12.22
CA GLY A 51 -14.38 -7.32 12.50
C GLY A 51 -13.71 -8.18 11.42
N CYS A 52 -13.98 -7.90 10.14
CA CYS A 52 -13.39 -8.65 9.02
C CYS A 52 -11.85 -8.56 9.02
N HIS A 53 -11.29 -7.40 9.33
CA HIS A 53 -9.85 -7.16 9.29
C HIS A 53 -9.07 -7.83 10.43
N ARG A 54 -9.73 -8.27 11.50
CA ARG A 54 -9.06 -9.01 12.60
C ARG A 54 -8.56 -10.40 12.19
N CYS A 55 -9.12 -10.98 11.14
CA CYS A 55 -8.64 -12.25 10.60
C CYS A 55 -7.98 -12.05 9.23
N HIS A 56 -8.58 -11.23 8.36
CA HIS A 56 -8.10 -11.08 6.98
C HIS A 56 -6.93 -10.09 6.80
N ASN A 57 -6.65 -9.22 7.78
CA ASN A 57 -5.60 -8.21 7.69
C ASN A 57 -4.75 -8.13 8.98
N ASP A 58 -4.76 -9.19 9.78
CA ASP A 58 -3.94 -9.30 10.99
C ASP A 58 -2.66 -10.08 10.67
N PRO A 59 -1.48 -9.62 11.10
CA PRO A 59 -0.22 -10.37 10.93
C PRO A 59 -0.19 -11.69 11.72
N ALA A 60 -1.05 -11.86 12.72
CA ALA A 60 -1.17 -13.07 13.54
C ALA A 60 -2.66 -13.43 13.73
N PRO A 61 -3.37 -13.85 12.66
CA PRO A 61 -4.79 -14.10 12.74
C PRO A 61 -5.08 -15.37 13.54
N ILE A 62 -6.20 -15.36 14.27
CA ILE A 62 -6.69 -16.51 15.05
C ILE A 62 -7.07 -17.72 14.18
N LEU A 63 -7.36 -17.48 12.90
CA LEU A 63 -7.74 -18.46 11.89
C LEU A 63 -7.06 -18.15 10.56
N PRO A 64 -6.73 -19.17 9.74
CA PRO A 64 -6.22 -18.94 8.39
C PRO A 64 -7.29 -18.26 7.53
N ALA A 65 -6.98 -17.07 7.03
CA ALA A 65 -7.87 -16.26 6.23
C ALA A 65 -7.13 -15.75 4.98
N ASN A 66 -7.83 -15.63 3.85
CA ASN A 66 -7.24 -15.08 2.64
C ASN A 66 -7.07 -13.56 2.78
N PRO A 67 -5.84 -13.01 2.68
CA PRO A 67 -5.59 -11.58 2.83
C PRO A 67 -5.80 -10.79 1.53
N ASP A 68 -6.30 -11.41 0.45
CA ASP A 68 -6.63 -10.70 -0.79
C ASP A 68 -7.78 -9.72 -0.58
N CYS A 69 -7.41 -8.45 -0.37
CA CYS A 69 -8.33 -7.37 -0.09
C CYS A 69 -9.37 -7.17 -1.22
N MET A 70 -9.01 -7.49 -2.47
CA MET A 70 -9.83 -7.20 -3.64
C MET A 70 -11.02 -8.16 -3.80
N LEU A 71 -11.01 -9.30 -3.10
CA LEU A 71 -12.17 -10.20 -3.03
C LEU A 71 -13.41 -9.51 -2.47
N CYS A 72 -13.20 -8.57 -1.54
CA CYS A 72 -14.27 -7.80 -0.91
C CYS A 72 -14.28 -6.32 -1.34
N HIS A 73 -13.11 -5.73 -1.60
CA HIS A 73 -12.96 -4.32 -2.00
C HIS A 73 -12.97 -4.12 -3.52
N GLU A 74 -13.95 -4.66 -4.24
CA GLU A 74 -14.07 -4.51 -5.71
C GLU A 74 -14.12 -3.04 -6.15
N ALA A 75 -14.76 -2.18 -5.34
CA ALA A 75 -14.86 -0.73 -5.59
C ALA A 75 -13.59 0.05 -5.19
N GLY A 76 -12.58 -0.64 -4.67
CA GLY A 76 -11.32 -0.07 -4.19
C GLY A 76 -11.25 0.10 -2.67
N ILE A 77 -10.02 0.21 -2.19
CA ILE A 77 -9.71 0.43 -0.77
C ILE A 77 -9.67 1.94 -0.51
N PRO A 78 -10.41 2.46 0.49
CA PRO A 78 -10.39 3.88 0.82
C PRO A 78 -9.00 4.32 1.29
N LYS A 79 -8.54 5.45 0.78
CA LYS A 79 -7.23 6.01 1.15
C LYS A 79 -7.22 6.39 2.65
N PRO A 80 -6.20 5.99 3.42
CA PRO A 80 -6.09 6.38 4.82
C PRO A 80 -5.91 7.90 4.97
N GLN A 81 -6.16 8.41 6.18
CA GLN A 81 -6.13 9.86 6.42
C GLN A 81 -4.78 10.53 6.15
N ASN A 82 -3.67 9.78 6.19
CA ASN A 82 -2.34 10.29 5.87
C ASN A 82 -2.12 10.54 4.37
N HIS A 83 -3.00 10.07 3.48
CA HIS A 83 -2.93 10.28 2.02
C HIS A 83 -3.57 11.60 1.55
N LYS A 84 -3.74 12.56 2.46
CA LYS A 84 -4.33 13.87 2.20
C LYS A 84 -3.28 14.87 1.65
N THR A 85 -3.64 16.15 1.62
CA THR A 85 -2.86 17.25 1.04
C THR A 85 -1.40 17.26 1.53
N ARG A 86 -0.47 17.51 0.60
CA ARG A 86 0.99 17.52 0.82
C ARG A 86 1.62 16.15 1.15
N TRP A 87 0.97 15.04 0.80
CA TRP A 87 1.54 13.68 0.92
C TRP A 87 2.98 13.58 0.40
N ILE A 88 3.27 14.11 -0.80
CA ILE A 88 4.62 14.06 -1.39
C ILE A 88 5.68 14.67 -0.45
N ALA A 89 5.36 15.75 0.26
CA ALA A 89 6.29 16.41 1.18
C ALA A 89 6.46 15.68 2.52
N LYS A 90 5.48 14.87 2.93
CA LYS A 90 5.43 14.25 4.28
C LYS A 90 5.71 12.76 4.28
N HIS A 91 5.43 12.05 3.19
CA HIS A 91 5.51 10.58 3.18
C HIS A 91 6.92 10.06 3.42
N GLY A 92 7.96 10.80 3.02
CA GLY A 92 9.35 10.39 3.22
C GLY A 92 9.73 10.23 4.70
N SER A 93 9.27 11.11 5.59
CA SER A 93 9.54 10.98 7.03
C SER A 93 8.73 9.85 7.67
N ILE A 94 7.50 9.61 7.20
CA ILE A 94 6.63 8.52 7.65
C ILE A 94 7.20 7.18 7.20
N SER A 95 7.60 7.08 5.94
CA SER A 95 8.19 5.88 5.32
C SER A 95 9.49 5.47 6.04
N LYS A 96 10.32 6.42 6.46
CA LYS A 96 11.53 6.12 7.24
C LYS A 96 11.24 5.54 8.63
N GLN A 97 10.14 5.95 9.24
CA GLN A 97 9.76 5.50 10.60
C GLN A 97 9.03 4.17 10.58
N ALA A 98 8.12 3.97 9.62
CA ALA A 98 7.22 2.82 9.60
C ALA A 98 6.95 2.33 8.16
N PRO A 99 7.97 1.86 7.42
CA PRO A 99 7.81 1.44 6.02
C PRO A 99 6.85 0.26 5.85
N GLU A 100 6.78 -0.62 6.85
CA GLU A 100 5.92 -1.81 6.82
C GLU A 100 4.42 -1.46 6.80
N THR A 101 4.03 -0.31 7.37
CA THR A 101 2.63 0.14 7.35
C THR A 101 2.13 0.43 5.94
N CYS A 102 3.04 0.80 5.02
CA CYS A 102 2.69 1.04 3.63
C CYS A 102 2.40 -0.28 2.90
N LYS A 103 3.12 -1.36 3.26
CA LYS A 103 3.01 -2.66 2.58
C LYS A 103 1.68 -3.36 2.82
N GLN A 104 0.98 -3.01 3.90
CA GLN A 104 -0.37 -3.52 4.20
C GLN A 104 -1.36 -3.22 3.07
N CYS A 105 -1.28 -2.05 2.45
CA CYS A 105 -2.15 -1.68 1.32
C CYS A 105 -1.40 -1.64 -0.02
N HIS A 106 -0.08 -1.49 0.00
CA HIS A 106 0.76 -1.41 -1.18
C HIS A 106 1.79 -2.55 -1.20
N PRO A 107 1.38 -3.77 -1.58
CA PRO A 107 2.25 -4.95 -1.46
C PRO A 107 3.41 -4.96 -2.45
N SER A 108 3.24 -4.34 -3.62
CA SER A 108 4.23 -4.36 -4.70
C SER A 108 5.22 -3.21 -4.60
N THR A 109 6.52 -3.46 -4.43
CA THR A 109 7.57 -2.43 -4.40
C THR A 109 7.52 -1.45 -5.59
N MET A 110 6.88 -1.83 -6.71
CA MET A 110 6.65 -0.94 -7.84
C MET A 110 5.89 0.34 -7.48
N PHE A 111 5.00 0.33 -6.47
CA PHE A 111 4.32 1.56 -6.04
C PHE A 111 5.30 2.66 -5.60
N CYS A 112 6.39 2.29 -4.93
CA CYS A 112 7.47 3.21 -4.56
C CYS A 112 8.17 3.67 -5.83
N MET A 113 8.53 2.73 -6.69
CA MET A 113 9.38 2.96 -7.85
C MET A 113 8.69 3.79 -8.91
N ASP A 114 7.37 3.70 -9.03
CA ASP A 114 6.59 4.53 -9.92
C ASP A 114 6.95 5.98 -9.66
N CYS A 115 6.95 6.45 -8.42
CA CYS A 115 7.35 7.83 -8.11
C CYS A 115 8.87 8.01 -8.01
N HIS A 116 9.59 7.08 -7.38
CA HIS A 116 11.00 7.24 -7.03
C HIS A 116 11.98 6.95 -8.17
N LYS A 117 11.53 6.33 -9.27
CA LYS A 117 12.31 6.15 -10.51
C LYS A 117 11.79 6.96 -11.69
N ARG A 118 10.62 7.60 -11.59
CA ARG A 118 10.08 8.47 -12.64
C ARG A 118 11.00 9.66 -12.88
N ARG A 119 11.33 9.91 -14.15
CA ARG A 119 12.10 11.07 -14.65
C ARG A 119 11.29 11.99 -15.56
N ASP A 120 10.03 11.64 -15.79
CA ASP A 120 9.06 12.31 -16.67
C ASP A 120 8.51 13.61 -16.05
N THR A 121 8.50 13.72 -14.72
CA THR A 121 8.11 14.97 -14.05
C THR A 121 9.31 15.92 -13.93
N VAL A 122 9.09 17.22 -14.17
CA VAL A 122 10.06 18.31 -13.92
C VAL A 122 10.50 18.39 -12.45
N GLN A 123 9.81 17.67 -11.55
CA GLN A 123 10.22 17.56 -10.16
C GLN A 123 11.53 16.78 -10.07
N GLU A 124 12.59 17.49 -9.70
CA GLU A 124 13.95 17.01 -9.44
C GLU A 124 13.99 16.09 -8.21
N ARG A 125 13.23 14.99 -8.24
CA ARG A 125 12.96 14.22 -7.01
C ARG A 125 14.17 13.44 -6.51
N MET A 126 15.07 13.04 -7.41
CA MET A 126 16.25 12.23 -7.06
C MET A 126 17.55 12.83 -7.60
N HIS A 127 17.52 13.34 -8.84
CA HIS A 127 18.64 14.04 -9.46
C HIS A 127 18.08 15.22 -10.28
N THR A 128 18.84 16.32 -10.36
CA THR A 128 18.53 17.42 -11.26
C THR A 128 18.84 17.03 -12.71
N ARG A 129 18.29 17.74 -13.70
CA ARG A 129 18.61 17.49 -15.13
C ARG A 129 20.10 17.67 -15.44
N ASN A 130 20.78 18.50 -14.66
CA ASN A 130 22.20 18.81 -14.81
C ASN A 130 23.10 17.93 -13.93
N PHE A 131 22.58 16.84 -13.37
CA PHE A 131 23.33 15.95 -12.47
C PHE A 131 24.68 15.51 -13.05
N ARG A 132 24.76 15.21 -14.35
CA ARG A 132 26.02 14.85 -15.01
C ARG A 132 27.14 15.89 -14.79
N PHE A 133 26.79 17.17 -14.71
CA PHE A 133 27.76 18.26 -14.54
C PHE A 133 28.19 18.47 -13.08
N TYR A 134 27.31 18.19 -12.11
CA TYR A 134 27.54 18.58 -10.70
C TYR A 134 27.66 17.40 -9.72
N HIS A 135 27.32 16.17 -10.12
CA HIS A 135 27.36 15.00 -9.23
C HIS A 135 28.76 14.72 -8.67
N SER A 136 29.82 15.21 -9.32
CA SER A 136 31.19 15.07 -8.81
C SER A 136 31.40 15.79 -7.47
N VAL A 137 30.64 16.85 -7.17
CA VAL A 137 30.68 17.53 -5.88
C VAL A 137 29.98 16.67 -4.81
N GLU A 138 28.79 16.17 -5.13
CA GLU A 138 28.00 15.33 -4.22
C GLU A 138 28.68 13.99 -3.93
N ALA A 139 29.23 13.33 -4.95
CA ALA A 139 29.94 12.06 -4.83
C ALA A 139 31.23 12.18 -4.02
N ARG A 140 31.93 13.31 -4.08
CA ARG A 140 33.09 13.59 -3.21
C ARG A 140 32.67 13.85 -1.77
N ALA A 141 31.56 14.55 -1.57
CA ALA A 141 31.06 14.87 -0.24
C ALA A 141 30.54 13.63 0.51
N ASN A 142 29.78 12.77 -0.16
CA ASN A 142 29.29 11.52 0.43
C ASN A 142 28.94 10.47 -0.64
N PRO A 143 29.90 9.62 -1.05
CA PRO A 143 29.65 8.62 -2.09
C PRO A 143 28.64 7.55 -1.66
N ARG A 144 28.50 7.29 -0.34
CA ARG A 144 27.54 6.28 0.17
C ARG A 144 26.07 6.68 -0.05
N LYS A 145 25.78 7.94 -0.35
CA LYS A 145 24.42 8.36 -0.73
C LYS A 145 23.96 7.74 -2.04
N CYS A 146 24.89 7.42 -2.93
CA CYS A 146 24.58 6.79 -4.21
C CYS A 146 24.19 5.33 -4.02
N ASP A 147 24.80 4.65 -3.03
CA ASP A 147 24.64 3.22 -2.77
C ASP A 147 23.23 2.82 -2.30
N SER A 148 22.42 3.79 -1.85
CA SER A 148 21.02 3.54 -1.48
C SER A 148 20.15 3.16 -2.69
N CYS A 149 20.55 3.58 -3.89
CA CYS A 149 19.78 3.40 -5.13
C CYS A 149 20.60 2.74 -6.25
N HIS A 150 21.91 2.99 -6.29
CA HIS A 150 22.83 2.52 -7.31
C HIS A 150 23.82 1.52 -6.71
N ARG A 151 24.30 0.58 -7.53
CA ARG A 151 25.43 -0.28 -7.16
C ARG A 151 26.72 0.34 -7.69
N VAL A 152 27.86 0.03 -7.09
CA VAL A 152 29.18 0.51 -7.54
C VAL A 152 29.43 0.21 -9.03
N SER A 153 28.92 -0.91 -9.55
CA SER A 153 29.02 -1.27 -10.97
C SER A 153 28.40 -0.22 -11.90
N PHE A 154 27.32 0.45 -11.46
CA PHE A 154 26.70 1.54 -12.24
C PHE A 154 27.67 2.70 -12.46
N CYS A 155 28.45 3.06 -11.43
CA CYS A 155 29.46 4.10 -11.52
C CYS A 155 30.53 3.69 -12.55
N GLN A 156 31.01 2.45 -12.46
CA GLN A 156 32.03 1.91 -13.36
C GLN A 156 31.54 1.88 -14.81
N ASP A 157 30.31 1.41 -15.05
CA ASP A 157 29.77 1.31 -16.41
C ASP A 157 29.57 2.69 -17.05
N CYS A 158 29.01 3.65 -16.30
CA CYS A 158 28.82 5.02 -16.77
C CYS A 158 30.16 5.73 -17.03
N HIS A 159 31.13 5.63 -16.11
CA HIS A 159 32.44 6.25 -16.27
C HIS A 159 33.34 5.54 -17.29
N ALA A 160 33.09 4.27 -17.58
CA ALA A 160 33.73 3.53 -18.67
C ALA A 160 33.09 3.83 -20.04
N GLY A 161 32.07 4.70 -20.11
CA GLY A 161 31.40 5.06 -21.36
C GLY A 161 30.60 3.92 -21.96
N LYS A 162 30.28 2.87 -21.19
CA LYS A 162 29.33 1.85 -21.65
C LYS A 162 27.97 2.52 -21.76
N GLU A 163 27.30 2.31 -22.90
CA GLU A 163 25.89 2.66 -23.07
C GLU A 163 25.10 2.07 -21.90
N THR A 164 24.76 2.90 -20.92
CA THR A 164 23.72 2.56 -19.95
C THR A 164 22.38 2.78 -20.64
N SER A 165 22.16 2.11 -21.77
CA SER A 165 20.88 2.11 -22.48
C SER A 165 19.89 1.32 -21.63
N GLY A 166 19.16 2.01 -20.75
CA GLY A 166 18.04 1.41 -20.04
C GLY A 166 17.76 2.02 -18.67
N ARG A 167 17.01 3.14 -18.67
CA ARG A 167 15.79 3.40 -17.86
C ARG A 167 15.49 4.88 -17.75
#